data_AF-A0A0K8SGB8-F1
#
_entry.id   AF-A0A0K8SGB8-F1
#
_cell.length_a   1.000
_cell.length_b   1.000
_cell.length_c   1.000
_cell.angle_alpha   90.00
_cell.angle_beta   90.00
_cell.angle_gamma   90.00
#
_symmetry.space_group_name_H-M   'P 1'
#
loop_
_entity.id
_entity.type
_entity.pdbx_description
1 polymer ?
#
loop_
_entity_poly.entity_id
_entity_poly.type
_entity_poly.pdbx_seq_one_letter_code
_entity_poly.pdbx_strand_id
1 'polypeptide(L)'
;KMVVILDQSEVPLSIDYGTYTLESWFMSLVIGTLSINLTDLSPELLKMVENVFKYNPLIIENCAKCIADVMICKKSDEAMKPYVSLTKTVLDGVSQIQRLPKFVSILLNHLKRAIDAKSTQKNFEETVLVDIIPEELSEHFADTIVMIPHSQILATFKDILDHIQQDSINPLEGSSTDITVVLMTEITNELLRQLLFSVKIADHSVPDNIKSKFNVLLQDLKIILEKMGTVLVDDHNDRLLKSFLDVCHASGAVNLMIEEYEGSPMKPINKQDLVPFNFSYVHPYLPPQQWKRIGDSIVDHPNCTAHRSLYKMMVQKVEAVAQVEEGSEGPGTQTARRLLSISDPQWLWEEITNLAPLFQANEVVQLITTLIESFGNDQDRWLSLLKRDEFVENRRLVLALALKLLNKVADIIGNEHNDLGKEVLDEFKIEDLLEY
;
A
#
# COMPACT_ATOMS: atom_id res chain seq x y z
N LYS A 1 14.60 1.76 43.09
CA LYS A 1 15.57 1.31 42.06
C LYS A 1 15.96 2.46 41.13
N MET A 2 15.03 3.19 40.51
CA MET A 2 15.33 4.35 39.64
C MET A 2 16.05 5.51 40.35
N VAL A 3 15.67 5.82 41.60
CA VAL A 3 16.35 6.85 42.43
C VAL A 3 17.82 6.53 42.69
N VAL A 4 18.17 5.24 42.85
CA VAL A 4 19.56 4.80 43.10
C VAL A 4 20.41 4.91 41.83
N ILE A 5 19.81 4.68 40.66
CA ILE A 5 20.49 4.85 39.36
C ILE A 5 20.75 6.34 39.10
N LEU A 6 19.79 7.21 39.45
CA LEU A 6 19.91 8.67 39.30
C LEU A 6 21.00 9.26 40.20
N ASP A 7 21.14 8.77 41.43
CA ASP A 7 22.19 9.16 42.38
C ASP A 7 23.60 8.73 41.93
N GLN A 8 23.70 7.63 41.17
CA GLN A 8 24.97 7.12 40.65
C GLN A 8 25.44 7.82 39.38
N SER A 9 24.55 8.51 38.66
CA SER A 9 24.86 9.15 37.38
C SER A 9 25.48 10.56 37.47
N GLU A 10 25.84 11.04 38.68
CA GLU A 10 26.42 12.38 38.93
C GLU A 10 25.64 13.56 38.30
N VAL A 11 24.37 13.34 37.94
CA VAL A 11 23.49 14.41 37.47
C VAL A 11 23.07 15.22 38.69
N PRO A 12 23.35 16.53 38.75
CA PRO A 12 23.03 17.34 39.93
C PRO A 12 21.51 17.34 40.17
N LEU A 13 21.07 16.64 41.21
CA LEU A 13 19.68 16.61 41.69
C LEU A 13 19.29 17.88 42.47
N SER A 14 20.15 18.91 42.51
CA SER A 14 19.80 20.23 43.02
C SER A 14 18.95 20.97 42.00
N ILE A 15 17.69 20.57 41.86
CA ILE A 15 16.73 21.22 40.98
C ILE A 15 15.88 22.16 41.84
N ASP A 16 15.90 23.44 41.49
CA ASP A 16 15.00 24.45 42.04
C ASP A 16 13.56 24.04 41.67
N TYR A 17 12.79 23.54 42.65
CA TYR A 17 11.51 22.84 42.43
C TYR A 17 10.42 23.71 41.76
N GLY A 18 10.65 25.01 41.57
CA GLY A 18 9.70 25.92 40.93
C GLY A 18 9.73 25.94 39.40
N THR A 19 10.77 25.41 38.74
CA THR A 19 11.00 25.65 37.30
C THR A 19 11.07 24.41 36.40
N TYR A 20 11.25 23.20 36.95
CA TYR A 20 11.35 21.96 36.16
C TYR A 20 10.32 20.92 36.60
N THR A 21 9.38 20.59 35.71
CA THR A 21 8.39 19.52 35.88
C THR A 21 9.00 18.16 35.49
N LEU A 22 8.41 17.06 35.97
CA LEU A 22 8.78 15.71 35.52
C LEU A 22 8.66 15.56 33.99
N GLU A 23 7.68 16.23 33.38
CA GLU A 23 7.54 16.33 31.93
C GLU A 23 8.76 16.99 31.28
N SER A 24 9.21 18.14 31.81
CA SER A 24 10.40 18.83 31.29
C SER A 24 11.66 17.98 31.39
N TRP A 25 11.80 17.22 32.47
CA TRP A 25 12.91 16.29 32.64
C TRP A 25 12.88 15.14 31.63
N PHE A 26 11.72 14.49 31.44
CA PHE A 26 11.58 13.44 30.43
C PHE A 26 11.81 13.95 29.00
N MET A 27 11.29 15.14 28.67
CA MET A 27 11.56 15.78 27.37
C MET A 27 13.06 16.01 27.17
N SER A 28 13.74 16.60 28.14
CA SER A 28 15.18 16.83 28.06
C SER A 28 15.98 15.53 27.96
N LEU A 29 15.56 14.47 28.67
CA LEU A 29 16.18 13.15 28.59
C LEU A 29 16.07 12.58 27.17
N VAL A 30 14.86 12.52 26.61
CA VAL A 30 14.62 11.98 25.26
C VAL A 30 15.35 12.81 24.20
N ILE A 31 15.19 14.14 24.22
CA ILE A 31 15.82 15.04 23.25
C ILE A 31 17.35 14.95 23.35
N GLY A 32 17.89 15.00 24.57
CA GLY A 32 19.33 14.94 24.81
C GLY A 32 19.95 13.62 24.38
N THR A 33 19.36 12.49 24.80
CA THR A 33 19.89 11.16 24.46
C THR A 33 19.77 10.83 22.98
N LEU A 34 18.65 11.18 22.32
CA LEU A 34 18.51 10.96 20.88
C LEU A 34 19.46 11.85 20.09
N SER A 35 19.53 13.15 20.38
CA SER A 35 20.36 14.10 19.61
C SER A 35 21.85 13.74 19.60
N ILE A 36 22.36 13.15 20.68
CA ILE A 36 23.77 12.74 20.80
C ILE A 36 24.06 11.46 20.00
N ASN A 37 23.08 10.56 19.87
CA ASN A 37 23.27 9.20 19.34
C ASN A 37 22.58 8.97 17.98
N LEU A 38 22.18 10.03 17.26
CA LEU A 38 21.50 9.89 15.96
C LEU A 38 22.32 9.13 14.90
N THR A 39 23.64 9.02 15.07
CA THR A 39 24.52 8.29 14.15
C THR A 39 24.54 6.78 14.38
N ASP A 40 24.16 6.30 15.56
CA ASP A 40 24.15 4.88 15.92
C ASP A 40 23.03 4.61 16.94
N LEU A 41 21.87 4.21 16.44
CA LEU A 41 20.69 3.94 17.25
C LEU A 41 20.80 2.55 17.88
N SER A 42 21.26 2.48 19.13
CA SER A 42 21.30 1.21 19.85
C SER A 42 19.90 0.71 20.23
N PRO A 43 19.67 -0.61 20.26
CA PRO A 43 18.42 -1.21 20.74
C PRO A 43 18.01 -0.73 22.14
N GLU A 44 18.98 -0.55 23.05
CA GLU A 44 18.76 -0.12 24.42
C GLU A 44 18.28 1.34 24.50
N LEU A 45 18.82 2.20 23.64
CA LEU A 45 18.40 3.60 23.55
C LEU A 45 16.94 3.68 23.10
N LEU A 46 16.57 2.97 22.04
CA LEU A 46 15.21 2.97 21.51
C LEU A 46 14.20 2.44 22.53
N LYS A 47 14.54 1.35 23.24
CA LYS A 47 13.73 0.81 24.35
C LYS A 47 13.60 1.77 25.52
N MET A 48 14.65 2.53 25.85
CA MET A 48 14.59 3.54 26.90
C MET A 48 13.57 4.62 26.53
N VAL A 49 13.67 5.19 25.32
CA VAL A 49 12.74 6.21 24.83
C VAL A 49 11.31 5.67 24.77
N GLU A 50 11.14 4.43 24.31
CA GLU A 50 9.84 3.74 24.28
C GLU A 50 9.20 3.69 25.68
N ASN A 51 9.97 3.31 26.70
CA ASN A 51 9.48 3.27 28.08
C ASN A 51 9.11 4.66 28.60
N VAL A 52 9.84 5.71 28.22
CA VAL A 52 9.48 7.08 28.58
C VAL A 52 8.14 7.48 27.95
N PHE A 53 7.93 7.19 26.66
CA PHE A 53 6.67 7.50 25.99
C PHE A 53 5.49 6.67 26.52
N LYS A 54 5.70 5.40 26.88
CA LYS A 54 4.69 4.59 27.59
C LYS A 54 4.30 5.19 28.93
N TYR A 55 5.29 5.71 29.66
CA TYR A 55 5.04 6.30 30.98
C TYR A 55 4.34 7.66 30.89
N ASN A 56 4.72 8.48 29.91
CA ASN A 56 4.15 9.81 29.72
C ASN A 56 3.92 10.17 28.24
N PRO A 57 2.77 9.81 27.66
CA PRO A 57 2.45 10.12 26.28
C PRO A 57 2.35 11.62 25.95
N LEU A 58 2.15 12.49 26.95
CA LEU A 58 1.94 13.93 26.74
C LEU A 58 3.17 14.63 26.14
N ILE A 59 4.36 14.04 26.29
CA ILE A 59 5.60 14.63 25.78
C ILE A 59 5.88 14.27 24.32
N ILE A 60 5.18 13.30 23.74
CA ILE A 60 5.47 12.75 22.40
C ILE A 60 5.44 13.85 21.34
N GLU A 61 4.42 14.70 21.38
CA GLU A 61 4.24 15.82 20.43
C GLU A 61 5.44 16.78 20.47
N ASN A 62 5.95 17.09 21.67
CA ASN A 62 7.11 17.96 21.84
C ASN A 62 8.43 17.28 21.39
N CYS A 63 8.45 15.95 21.31
CA CYS A 63 9.58 15.16 20.84
C CYS A 63 9.48 14.81 19.34
N ALA A 64 8.47 15.31 18.62
CA ALA A 64 8.20 14.94 17.22
C ALA A 64 9.41 15.14 16.29
N LYS A 65 10.22 16.17 16.54
CA LYS A 65 11.50 16.37 15.80
C LYS A 65 12.43 15.17 15.97
N CYS A 66 12.70 14.76 17.21
CA CYS A 66 13.62 13.64 17.48
C CYS A 66 13.04 12.32 16.96
N ILE A 67 11.71 12.15 17.00
CA ILE A 67 11.04 11.00 16.39
C ILE A 67 11.29 10.98 14.89
N ALA A 68 11.07 12.10 14.18
CA ALA A 68 11.36 12.21 12.76
C ALA A 68 12.84 11.92 12.44
N ASP A 69 13.77 12.44 13.25
CA ASP A 69 15.20 12.18 13.09
C ASP A 69 15.51 10.67 13.20
N VAL A 70 14.91 9.98 14.19
CA VAL A 70 15.01 8.52 14.34
C VAL A 70 14.40 7.77 13.15
N MET A 71 13.24 8.21 12.65
CA MET A 71 12.57 7.61 11.50
C MET A 71 13.42 7.70 10.23
N ILE A 72 14.26 8.72 10.07
CA ILE A 72 15.10 8.91 8.87
C ILE A 72 16.52 8.34 9.04
N CYS A 73 16.98 8.12 10.27
CA CYS A 73 18.28 7.49 10.49
C CYS A 73 18.32 6.05 9.99
N LYS A 74 19.45 5.64 9.42
CA LYS A 74 19.70 4.24 9.06
C LYS A 74 19.72 3.39 10.33
N LYS A 75 18.96 2.30 10.35
CA LYS A 75 18.92 1.35 11.47
C LYS A 75 19.82 0.16 11.14
N SER A 76 20.46 -0.40 12.16
CA SER A 76 21.02 -1.75 12.08
C SER A 76 19.89 -2.78 12.15
N ASP A 77 20.16 -4.01 11.72
CA ASP A 77 19.18 -5.11 11.77
C ASP A 77 18.69 -5.36 13.21
N GLU A 78 19.58 -5.20 14.20
CA GLU A 78 19.25 -5.34 15.62
C GLU A 78 18.35 -4.19 16.14
N ALA A 79 18.49 -3.00 15.58
CA ALA A 79 17.74 -1.80 15.97
C ALA A 79 16.37 -1.68 15.29
N MET A 80 16.14 -2.38 14.17
CA MET A 80 14.89 -2.30 13.41
C MET A 80 13.67 -2.71 14.24
N LYS A 81 13.74 -3.83 14.98
CA LYS A 81 12.63 -4.30 15.81
C LYS A 81 12.31 -3.34 16.98
N PRO A 82 13.29 -2.86 17.77
CA PRO A 82 13.08 -1.78 18.75
C PRO A 82 12.52 -0.50 18.13
N TYR A 83 12.97 -0.12 16.93
CA TYR A 83 12.47 1.04 16.21
C TYR A 83 10.98 0.92 15.92
N VAL A 84 10.54 -0.21 15.36
CA VAL A 84 9.13 -0.49 15.10
C VAL A 84 8.32 -0.43 16.41
N SER A 85 8.80 -1.05 17.50
CA SER A 85 8.14 -1.01 18.82
C SER A 85 7.98 0.41 19.38
N LEU A 86 9.03 1.22 19.26
CA LEU A 86 9.03 2.62 19.67
C LEU A 86 7.99 3.43 18.87
N THR A 87 7.97 3.29 17.55
CA THR A 87 7.06 4.09 16.72
C THR A 87 5.61 3.66 16.88
N LYS A 88 5.34 2.36 17.09
CA LYS A 88 4.00 1.88 17.50
C LYS A 88 3.56 2.51 18.83
N THR A 89 4.45 2.55 19.81
CA THR A 89 4.21 3.22 21.10
C THR A 89 3.90 4.71 20.92
N VAL A 90 4.59 5.38 20.00
CA VAL A 90 4.31 6.78 19.65
C VAL A 90 2.88 6.94 19.12
N LEU A 91 2.47 6.11 18.15
CA LEU A 91 1.12 6.14 17.58
C LEU A 91 0.05 5.83 18.62
N ASP A 92 0.24 4.80 19.45
CA ASP A 92 -0.67 4.45 20.54
C ASP A 92 -0.81 5.62 21.53
N GLY A 93 0.32 6.22 21.93
CA GLY A 93 0.34 7.32 22.87
C GLY A 93 -0.41 8.55 22.34
N VAL A 94 -0.18 8.97 21.09
CA VAL A 94 -0.86 10.14 20.51
C VAL A 94 -2.34 9.88 20.23
N SER A 95 -2.70 8.64 19.89
CA SER A 95 -4.09 8.21 19.71
C SER A 95 -4.85 8.23 21.04
N GLN A 96 -4.27 7.67 22.11
CA GLN A 96 -4.85 7.66 23.46
C GLN A 96 -5.15 9.06 23.99
N ILE A 97 -4.27 10.03 23.73
CA ILE A 97 -4.47 11.44 24.13
C ILE A 97 -5.28 12.25 23.10
N GLN A 98 -5.83 11.61 22.07
CA GLN A 98 -6.69 12.22 21.06
C GLN A 98 -6.02 13.34 20.24
N ARG A 99 -4.73 13.19 19.93
CA ARG A 99 -3.92 14.20 19.20
C ARG A 99 -3.35 13.73 17.88
N LEU A 100 -3.84 12.62 17.32
CA LEU A 100 -3.28 12.06 16.09
C LEU A 100 -3.20 13.08 14.92
N PRO A 101 -4.23 13.88 14.59
CA PRO A 101 -4.16 14.82 13.46
C PRO A 101 -3.01 15.82 13.62
N LYS A 102 -2.97 16.47 14.80
CA LYS A 102 -1.93 17.44 15.14
C LYS A 102 -0.54 16.81 15.10
N PHE A 103 -0.40 15.60 15.64
CA PHE A 103 0.87 14.88 15.62
C PHE A 103 1.33 14.55 14.19
N VAL A 104 0.44 14.02 13.34
CA VAL A 104 0.74 13.71 11.93
C VAL A 104 1.23 14.95 11.19
N SER A 105 0.52 16.07 11.32
CA SER A 105 0.94 17.35 10.70
C SER A 105 2.33 17.81 11.21
N ILE A 106 2.57 17.77 12.52
CA ILE A 106 3.88 18.16 13.08
C ILE A 106 4.99 17.19 12.64
N LEU A 107 4.71 15.89 12.61
CA LEU A 107 5.66 14.85 12.22
C LEU A 107 6.06 15.01 10.76
N LEU A 108 5.10 15.19 9.83
CA LEU A 108 5.38 15.38 8.40
C LEU A 108 6.25 16.63 8.16
N ASN A 109 5.96 17.73 8.85
CA ASN A 109 6.80 18.93 8.82
C ASN A 109 8.24 18.67 9.28
N HIS A 110 8.43 17.86 10.33
CA HIS A 110 9.76 17.52 10.81
C HIS A 110 10.47 16.51 9.92
N LEU A 111 9.76 15.53 9.36
CA LEU A 111 10.29 14.57 8.40
C LEU A 111 10.85 15.29 7.19
N LYS A 112 10.06 16.21 6.58
CA LYS A 112 10.53 17.03 5.45
C LYS A 112 11.85 17.74 5.76
N ARG A 113 11.90 18.47 6.89
CA ARG A 113 13.10 19.22 7.28
C ARG A 113 14.31 18.32 7.52
N ALA A 114 14.09 17.14 8.09
CA ALA A 114 15.16 16.18 8.37
C ALA A 114 15.64 15.48 7.09
N ILE A 115 14.74 15.21 6.13
CA ILE A 115 15.07 14.72 4.79
C ILE A 115 15.87 15.78 4.02
N ASP A 116 15.42 17.04 4.00
CA ASP A 116 16.14 18.16 3.37
C ASP A 116 17.54 18.35 3.94
N ALA A 117 17.70 18.21 5.26
CA ALA A 117 19.00 18.33 5.92
C ALA A 117 19.96 17.18 5.56
N LYS A 118 19.43 16.02 5.14
CA LYS A 118 20.21 14.82 4.82
C LYS A 118 20.30 14.52 3.32
N SER A 119 19.52 15.19 2.47
CA SER A 119 19.44 14.95 1.03
C SER A 119 20.80 15.02 0.32
N THR A 120 21.72 15.82 0.84
CA THR A 120 23.08 15.99 0.30
C THR A 120 24.10 14.99 0.86
N GLN A 121 23.71 14.15 1.82
CA GLN A 121 24.59 13.16 2.43
C GLN A 121 24.81 11.97 1.49
N LYS A 122 26.03 11.44 1.52
CA LYS A 122 26.42 10.28 0.70
C LYS A 122 25.50 9.09 0.98
N ASN A 123 24.97 8.48 -0.08
CA ASN A 123 24.05 7.34 -0.08
C ASN A 123 22.64 7.62 0.48
N PHE A 124 22.28 8.87 0.79
CA PHE A 124 20.93 9.17 1.25
C PHE A 124 19.88 8.99 0.13
N GLU A 125 20.29 9.14 -1.13
CA GLU A 125 19.48 8.87 -2.33
C GLU A 125 18.98 7.41 -2.42
N GLU A 126 19.66 6.47 -1.76
CA GLU A 126 19.28 5.05 -1.70
C GLU A 126 18.16 4.78 -0.67
N THR A 127 17.81 5.76 0.17
CA THR A 127 16.78 5.60 1.20
C THR A 127 15.43 5.31 0.54
N VAL A 128 14.77 4.26 1.02
CA VAL A 128 13.45 3.83 0.55
C VAL A 128 12.40 3.94 1.65
N LEU A 129 11.12 3.98 1.26
CA LEU A 129 10.01 4.07 2.21
C LEU A 129 10.11 3.04 3.34
N VAL A 130 10.47 1.79 3.06
CA VAL A 130 10.55 0.71 4.07
C VAL A 130 11.59 0.99 5.18
N ASP A 131 12.60 1.82 4.93
CA ASP A 131 13.57 2.23 5.95
C ASP A 131 12.96 3.21 6.97
N ILE A 132 11.91 3.94 6.55
CA ILE A 132 11.23 4.99 7.31
C ILE A 132 9.90 4.48 7.87
N ILE A 133 9.07 3.82 7.05
CA ILE A 133 7.79 3.24 7.41
C ILE A 133 7.80 1.77 6.96
N PRO A 134 8.31 0.85 7.81
CA PRO A 134 8.17 -0.58 7.60
C PRO A 134 6.69 -0.99 7.53
N GLU A 135 6.42 -2.12 6.88
CA GLU A 135 5.06 -2.65 6.70
C GLU A 135 4.31 -2.79 8.03
N GLU A 136 4.98 -3.28 9.08
CA GLU A 136 4.36 -3.46 10.39
C GLU A 136 3.96 -2.13 11.04
N LEU A 137 4.59 -1.01 10.64
CA LEU A 137 4.22 0.33 11.09
C LEU A 137 3.03 0.87 10.29
N SER A 138 3.01 0.63 8.97
CA SER A 138 1.86 0.95 8.12
C SER A 138 0.59 0.26 8.59
N GLU A 139 0.66 -1.04 8.88
CA GLU A 139 -0.45 -1.82 9.44
C GLU A 139 -0.90 -1.29 10.81
N HIS A 140 0.04 -0.92 11.68
CA HIS A 140 -0.30 -0.36 12.98
C HIS A 140 -0.95 1.02 12.89
N PHE A 141 -0.58 1.82 11.88
CA PHE A 141 -1.25 3.08 11.59
C PHE A 141 -2.70 2.82 11.14
N ALA A 142 -2.93 1.83 10.28
CA ALA A 142 -4.29 1.40 9.91
C ALA A 142 -5.12 0.99 11.13
N ASP A 143 -4.59 0.15 12.02
CA ASP A 143 -5.25 -0.23 13.28
C ASP A 143 -5.58 0.98 14.15
N THR A 144 -4.66 1.96 14.21
CA THR A 144 -4.86 3.21 14.94
C THR A 144 -6.03 4.01 14.37
N ILE A 145 -6.16 4.09 13.04
CA ILE A 145 -7.25 4.81 12.36
C ILE A 145 -8.62 4.18 12.67
N VAL A 146 -8.70 2.86 12.78
CA VAL A 146 -9.95 2.16 13.14
C VAL A 146 -10.43 2.53 14.56
N MET A 147 -9.50 2.86 15.47
CA MET A 147 -9.79 3.07 16.89
C MET A 147 -10.12 4.52 17.26
N ILE A 148 -9.84 5.49 16.39
CA ILE A 148 -10.05 6.92 16.68
C ILE A 148 -11.44 7.41 16.26
N PRO A 149 -11.94 8.50 16.87
CA PRO A 149 -13.20 9.11 16.44
C PRO A 149 -13.13 9.65 14.99
N HIS A 150 -14.24 9.55 14.26
CA HIS A 150 -14.36 10.05 12.88
C HIS A 150 -13.93 11.50 12.69
N SER A 151 -14.12 12.37 13.68
CA SER A 151 -13.65 13.76 13.61
C SER A 151 -12.14 13.88 13.51
N GLN A 152 -11.39 12.95 14.12
CA GLN A 152 -9.94 12.88 13.98
C GLN A 152 -9.56 12.30 12.62
N ILE A 153 -10.26 11.27 12.14
CA ILE A 153 -10.03 10.72 10.80
C ILE A 153 -10.15 11.82 9.73
N LEU A 154 -11.23 12.62 9.78
CA LEU A 154 -11.43 13.73 8.85
C LEU A 154 -10.32 14.78 8.94
N ALA A 155 -9.86 15.12 10.15
CA ALA A 155 -8.78 16.08 10.34
C ALA A 155 -7.44 15.53 9.83
N THR A 156 -7.10 14.28 10.17
CA THR A 156 -5.89 13.60 9.69
C THR A 156 -5.89 13.48 8.17
N PHE A 157 -7.03 13.11 7.55
CA PHE A 157 -7.15 13.04 6.10
C PHE A 157 -6.89 14.41 5.46
N LYS A 158 -7.52 15.47 5.98
CA LYS A 158 -7.26 16.83 5.50
C LYS A 158 -5.79 17.23 5.64
N ASP A 159 -5.18 16.99 6.80
CA ASP A 159 -3.77 17.35 7.04
C ASP A 159 -2.83 16.61 6.07
N ILE A 160 -3.11 15.33 5.77
CA ILE A 160 -2.34 14.56 4.78
C ILE A 160 -2.51 15.15 3.37
N LEU A 161 -3.74 15.51 2.96
CA LEU A 161 -3.98 16.16 1.66
C LEU A 161 -3.25 17.49 1.53
N ASP A 162 -3.25 18.31 2.58
CA ASP A 162 -2.53 19.59 2.63
C ASP A 162 -1.02 19.37 2.43
N HIS A 163 -0.44 18.34 3.06
CA HIS A 163 0.96 17.96 2.86
C HIS A 163 1.25 17.42 1.46
N ILE A 164 0.39 16.59 0.87
CA ILE A 164 0.56 16.12 -0.52
C ILE A 164 0.57 17.33 -1.47
N GLN A 165 -0.35 18.28 -1.30
CA GLN A 165 -0.39 19.47 -2.14
C GLN A 165 0.88 20.32 -1.98
N GLN A 166 1.35 20.54 -0.75
CA GLN A 166 2.49 21.43 -0.46
C GLN A 166 3.85 20.82 -0.75
N ASP A 167 4.04 19.56 -0.39
CA ASP A 167 5.35 18.89 -0.35
C ASP A 167 5.58 17.94 -1.53
N SER A 168 4.52 17.58 -2.27
CA SER A 168 4.60 16.73 -3.46
C SER A 168 4.18 17.47 -4.73
N ILE A 169 2.93 17.96 -4.80
CA ILE A 169 2.37 18.51 -6.04
C ILE A 169 3.06 19.82 -6.44
N ASN A 170 3.16 20.79 -5.52
CA ASN A 170 3.75 22.09 -5.85
C ASN A 170 5.21 21.96 -6.35
N PRO A 171 6.10 21.14 -5.74
CA PRO A 171 7.43 20.87 -6.28
C PRO A 171 7.43 20.17 -7.64
N LEU A 172 6.57 19.17 -7.85
CA LEU A 172 6.45 18.43 -9.11
C LEU A 172 6.01 19.34 -10.26
N GLU A 173 5.01 20.20 -10.05
CA GLU A 173 4.59 21.22 -11.02
C GLU A 173 5.71 22.24 -11.31
N GLY A 174 6.58 22.50 -10.33
CA GLY A 174 7.78 23.31 -10.47
C GLY A 174 8.95 22.63 -11.19
N SER A 175 8.78 21.40 -11.70
CA SER A 175 9.83 20.57 -12.31
C SER A 175 11.01 20.28 -11.37
N SER A 176 10.74 20.17 -10.07
CA SER A 176 11.73 19.83 -9.04
C SER A 176 11.47 18.41 -8.52
N THR A 177 12.12 17.43 -9.13
CA THR A 177 12.02 16.01 -8.72
C THR A 177 13.33 15.59 -8.04
N ASP A 178 13.45 15.88 -6.75
CA ASP A 178 14.56 15.44 -5.90
C ASP A 178 14.14 14.33 -4.92
N ILE A 179 15.11 13.78 -4.18
CA ILE A 179 14.85 12.72 -3.20
C ILE A 179 13.90 13.16 -2.08
N THR A 180 13.88 14.45 -1.72
CA THR A 180 12.93 14.97 -0.73
C THR A 180 11.51 14.81 -1.25
N VAL A 181 11.25 15.28 -2.48
CA VAL A 181 9.93 15.19 -3.11
C VAL A 181 9.50 13.74 -3.25
N VAL A 182 10.41 12.85 -3.66
CA VAL A 182 10.12 11.41 -3.77
C VAL A 182 9.73 10.80 -2.42
N LEU A 183 10.55 10.97 -1.38
CA LEU A 183 10.29 10.39 -0.06
C LEU A 183 9.06 11.00 0.61
N MET A 184 8.86 12.31 0.53
CA MET A 184 7.67 12.95 1.09
C MET A 184 6.40 12.48 0.39
N THR A 185 6.45 12.25 -0.93
CA THR A 185 5.32 11.67 -1.68
C THR A 185 5.05 10.24 -1.25
N GLU A 186 6.07 9.38 -1.13
CA GLU A 186 5.90 8.00 -0.65
C GLU A 186 5.31 7.95 0.77
N ILE A 187 5.83 8.76 1.69
CA ILE A 187 5.37 8.81 3.09
C ILE A 187 3.90 9.25 3.17
N THR A 188 3.57 10.38 2.52
CA THR A 188 2.22 10.94 2.60
C THR A 188 1.19 10.05 1.88
N ASN A 189 1.56 9.48 0.74
CA ASN A 189 0.70 8.54 0.00
C ASN A 189 0.50 7.22 0.76
N GLU A 190 1.51 6.70 1.44
CA GLU A 190 1.34 5.48 2.25
C GLU A 190 0.42 5.73 3.45
N LEU A 191 0.58 6.85 4.18
CA LEU A 191 -0.34 7.21 5.27
C LEU A 191 -1.76 7.41 4.75
N LEU A 192 -1.93 8.08 3.61
CA LEU A 192 -3.23 8.26 2.97
C LEU A 192 -3.85 6.92 2.57
N ARG A 193 -3.08 6.04 1.94
CA ARG A 193 -3.52 4.70 1.53
C ARG A 193 -4.01 3.90 2.73
N GLN A 194 -3.25 3.87 3.82
CA GLN A 194 -3.65 3.16 5.04
C GLN A 194 -4.90 3.77 5.67
N LEU A 195 -5.03 5.09 5.67
CA LEU A 195 -6.25 5.78 6.14
C LEU A 195 -7.48 5.37 5.32
N LEU A 196 -7.37 5.36 3.99
CA LEU A 196 -8.47 5.03 3.08
C LEU A 196 -8.91 3.57 3.21
N PHE A 197 -7.98 2.61 3.37
CA PHE A 197 -8.34 1.22 3.59
C PHE A 197 -8.97 0.94 4.97
N SER A 198 -8.66 1.78 5.96
CA SER A 198 -9.07 1.53 7.35
C SER A 198 -10.40 2.19 7.72
N VAL A 199 -10.80 3.25 7.01
CA VAL A 199 -11.96 4.04 7.38
C VAL A 199 -13.27 3.30 7.10
N LYS A 200 -14.10 3.14 8.13
CA LYS A 200 -15.42 2.51 8.03
C LYS A 200 -16.52 3.52 7.72
N ILE A 201 -16.32 4.35 6.68
CA ILE A 201 -17.23 5.47 6.40
C ILE A 201 -18.61 5.01 5.90
N ALA A 202 -18.69 3.83 5.28
CA ALA A 202 -19.93 3.26 4.76
C ALA A 202 -20.84 2.67 5.85
N ASP A 203 -20.36 2.51 7.09
CA ASP A 203 -21.14 1.94 8.18
C ASP A 203 -22.42 2.74 8.43
N HIS A 204 -23.51 2.03 8.70
CA HIS A 204 -24.84 2.59 9.00
C HIS A 204 -24.85 3.42 10.28
N SER A 205 -23.88 3.19 11.19
CA SER A 205 -23.71 3.96 12.42
C SER A 205 -23.02 5.32 12.21
N VAL A 206 -22.46 5.57 11.03
CA VAL A 206 -21.77 6.84 10.73
C VAL A 206 -22.80 7.92 10.38
N PRO A 207 -22.83 9.06 11.08
CA PRO A 207 -23.76 10.14 10.77
C PRO A 207 -23.56 10.74 9.37
N ASP A 208 -24.66 11.12 8.71
CA ASP A 208 -24.62 11.68 7.33
C ASP A 208 -23.76 12.93 7.20
N ASN A 209 -23.67 13.75 8.25
CA ASN A 209 -22.82 14.93 8.25
C ASN A 209 -21.31 14.60 8.22
N ILE A 210 -20.92 13.43 8.75
CA ILE A 210 -19.54 12.91 8.67
C ILE A 210 -19.31 12.35 7.27
N LYS A 211 -20.24 11.55 6.73
CA LYS A 211 -20.17 11.04 5.35
C LYS A 211 -20.04 12.17 4.33
N SER A 212 -20.86 13.21 4.45
CA SER A 212 -20.79 14.40 3.59
C SER A 212 -19.43 15.08 3.65
N LYS A 213 -18.85 15.28 4.85
CA LYS A 213 -17.50 15.87 4.99
C LYS A 213 -16.42 14.97 4.40
N PHE A 214 -16.54 13.66 4.57
CA PHE A 214 -15.61 12.70 3.97
C PHE A 214 -15.67 12.74 2.44
N ASN A 215 -16.88 12.80 1.87
CA ASN A 215 -17.08 12.93 0.42
C ASN A 215 -16.48 14.23 -0.14
N VAL A 216 -16.50 15.34 0.62
CA VAL A 216 -15.79 16.57 0.23
C VAL A 216 -14.28 16.31 0.14
N LEU A 217 -13.69 15.65 1.13
CA LEU A 217 -12.26 15.30 1.11
C LEU A 217 -11.90 14.33 -0.02
N LEU A 218 -12.81 13.42 -0.40
CA LEU A 218 -12.63 12.58 -1.60
C LEU A 218 -12.62 13.40 -2.89
N GLN A 219 -13.42 14.47 -2.99
CA GLN A 219 -13.34 15.38 -4.14
C GLN A 219 -12.03 16.16 -4.15
N ASP A 220 -11.54 16.61 -3.00
CA ASP A 220 -10.23 17.25 -2.89
C ASP A 220 -9.11 16.28 -3.30
N LEU A 221 -9.18 15.02 -2.85
CA LEU A 221 -8.26 13.96 -3.26
C LEU A 221 -8.32 13.74 -4.78
N LYS A 222 -9.50 13.71 -5.39
CA LYS A 222 -9.66 13.56 -6.84
C LYS A 222 -8.88 14.64 -7.61
N ILE A 223 -8.95 15.89 -7.15
CA ILE A 223 -8.22 17.02 -7.76
C ILE A 223 -6.70 16.82 -7.59
N ILE A 224 -6.25 16.37 -6.42
CA ILE A 224 -4.83 16.07 -6.18
C ILE A 224 -4.33 14.96 -7.10
N LEU A 225 -5.11 13.88 -7.26
CA LEU A 225 -4.76 12.75 -8.14
C LEU A 225 -4.73 13.16 -9.61
N GLU A 226 -5.63 14.03 -10.06
CA GLU A 226 -5.61 14.60 -11.41
C GLU A 226 -4.30 15.36 -11.67
N LYS A 227 -3.90 16.24 -10.75
CA LYS A 227 -2.65 17.00 -10.87
C LYS A 227 -1.42 16.09 -10.85
N MET A 228 -1.35 15.17 -9.87
CA MET A 228 -0.24 14.24 -9.74
C MET A 228 -0.10 13.38 -10.99
N GLY A 229 -1.20 12.78 -11.46
CA GLY A 229 -1.21 11.95 -12.65
C GLY A 229 -0.82 12.73 -13.91
N THR A 230 -1.27 13.98 -14.05
CA THR A 230 -0.90 14.83 -15.19
C THR A 230 0.61 15.07 -15.25
N VAL A 231 1.26 15.32 -14.11
CA VAL A 231 2.72 15.50 -14.06
C VAL A 231 3.46 14.19 -14.36
N LEU A 232 3.01 13.07 -13.77
CA LEU A 232 3.66 11.77 -13.91
C LEU A 232 3.48 11.10 -15.29
N VAL A 233 2.54 11.59 -16.12
CA VAL A 233 2.44 11.16 -17.52
C VAL A 233 3.70 11.53 -18.31
N ASP A 234 4.32 12.66 -17.98
CA ASP A 234 5.47 13.20 -18.71
C ASP A 234 6.81 13.01 -17.95
N ASP A 235 6.80 12.98 -16.61
CA ASP A 235 7.97 12.71 -15.76
C ASP A 235 7.94 11.30 -15.16
N HIS A 236 8.57 10.36 -15.86
CA HIS A 236 8.58 8.93 -15.48
C HIS A 236 9.53 8.67 -14.32
N ASN A 237 9.00 8.71 -13.10
CA ASN A 237 9.66 8.26 -11.88
C ASN A 237 8.93 7.04 -11.28
N ASP A 238 9.57 5.86 -11.31
CA ASP A 238 8.96 4.60 -10.89
C ASP A 238 8.40 4.64 -9.45
N ARG A 239 9.11 5.29 -8.52
CA ARG A 239 8.72 5.38 -7.10
C ARG A 239 7.49 6.26 -6.91
N LEU A 240 7.43 7.38 -7.62
CA LEU A 240 6.28 8.26 -7.63
C LEU A 240 5.08 7.61 -8.31
N LEU A 241 5.28 6.94 -9.44
CA LEU A 241 4.24 6.19 -10.14
C LEU A 241 3.66 5.08 -9.28
N LYS A 242 4.50 4.29 -8.61
CA LYS A 242 4.07 3.27 -7.65
C LYS A 242 3.17 3.89 -6.57
N SER A 243 3.66 4.93 -5.92
CA SER A 243 2.94 5.62 -4.83
C SER A 243 1.61 6.23 -5.30
N PHE A 244 1.60 6.80 -6.51
CA PHE A 244 0.39 7.32 -7.15
C PHE A 244 -0.63 6.21 -7.38
N LEU A 245 -0.23 5.11 -8.02
CA LEU A 245 -1.13 3.99 -8.32
C LEU A 245 -1.67 3.32 -7.05
N ASP A 246 -0.86 3.22 -6.00
CA ASP A 246 -1.27 2.65 -4.71
C ASP A 246 -2.39 3.49 -4.04
N VAL A 247 -2.32 4.82 -4.11
CA VAL A 247 -3.39 5.72 -3.64
C VAL A 247 -4.60 5.69 -4.57
N CYS A 248 -4.37 5.64 -5.89
CA CYS A 248 -5.43 5.48 -6.87
C CYS A 248 -6.28 4.25 -6.55
N HIS A 249 -5.63 3.11 -6.33
CA HIS A 249 -6.26 1.85 -5.99
C HIS A 249 -7.06 1.94 -4.67
N ALA A 250 -6.49 2.53 -3.62
CA ALA A 250 -7.18 2.74 -2.34
C ALA A 250 -8.41 3.64 -2.48
N SER A 251 -8.27 4.76 -3.20
CA SER A 251 -9.37 5.69 -3.49
C SER A 251 -10.47 5.02 -4.33
N GLY A 252 -10.10 4.23 -5.34
CA GLY A 252 -11.02 3.43 -6.15
C GLY A 252 -11.84 2.46 -5.30
N ALA A 253 -11.18 1.74 -4.37
CA ALA A 253 -11.85 0.79 -3.49
C ALA A 253 -12.88 1.49 -2.58
N VAL A 254 -12.53 2.64 -2.02
CA VAL A 254 -13.45 3.45 -1.20
C VAL A 254 -14.63 3.96 -2.02
N ASN A 255 -14.39 4.44 -3.24
CA ASN A 255 -15.47 4.92 -4.11
C ASN A 255 -16.42 3.80 -4.52
N LEU A 256 -15.89 2.63 -4.92
CA LEU A 256 -16.70 1.46 -5.26
C LEU A 256 -17.54 0.99 -4.06
N MET A 257 -16.94 0.93 -2.87
CA MET A 257 -17.66 0.62 -1.63
C MET A 257 -18.80 1.62 -1.37
N ILE A 258 -18.54 2.93 -1.49
CA ILE A 258 -19.60 3.94 -1.29
C ILE A 258 -20.71 3.78 -2.33
N GLU A 259 -20.36 3.58 -3.61
CA GLU A 259 -21.32 3.37 -4.69
C GLU A 259 -22.20 2.14 -4.44
N GLU A 260 -21.63 1.03 -3.96
CA GLU A 260 -22.35 -0.20 -3.61
C GLU A 260 -23.31 0.02 -2.43
N TYR A 261 -22.85 0.65 -1.35
CA TYR A 261 -23.68 0.89 -0.16
C TYR A 261 -24.78 1.95 -0.37
N GLU A 262 -24.52 2.97 -1.20
CA GLU A 262 -25.50 4.00 -1.53
C GLU A 262 -26.50 3.54 -2.61
N GLY A 263 -26.28 2.36 -3.21
CA GLY A 263 -27.14 1.81 -4.26
C GLY A 263 -27.09 2.66 -5.55
N SER A 264 -25.91 3.24 -5.83
CA SER A 264 -25.72 4.05 -7.04
C SER A 264 -25.94 3.21 -8.29
N PRO A 265 -26.62 3.74 -9.32
CA PRO A 265 -26.81 3.00 -10.57
C PRO A 265 -25.45 2.74 -11.21
N MET A 266 -25.23 1.50 -11.64
CA MET A 266 -23.99 1.11 -12.31
C MET A 266 -23.78 1.96 -13.56
N LYS A 267 -22.55 2.45 -13.75
CA LYS A 267 -22.18 3.28 -14.90
C LYS A 267 -22.18 2.42 -16.17
N PRO A 268 -22.78 2.89 -17.28
CA PRO A 268 -22.75 2.14 -18.53
C PRO A 268 -21.33 2.02 -19.07
N ILE A 269 -21.01 0.86 -19.64
CA ILE A 269 -19.75 0.61 -20.33
C ILE A 269 -19.71 1.37 -21.65
N ASN A 270 -18.58 2.03 -21.92
CA ASN A 270 -18.29 2.70 -23.18
C ASN A 270 -17.23 1.96 -23.99
N LYS A 271 -17.16 2.23 -25.30
CA LYS A 271 -16.14 1.63 -26.19
C LYS A 271 -14.70 1.92 -25.75
N GLN A 272 -14.46 3.05 -25.08
CA GLN A 272 -13.14 3.42 -24.58
C GLN A 272 -12.69 2.51 -23.43
N ASP A 273 -13.62 1.91 -22.70
CA ASP A 273 -13.32 1.04 -21.55
C ASP A 273 -12.72 -0.31 -21.99
N LEU A 274 -12.90 -0.69 -23.25
CA LEU A 274 -12.26 -1.86 -23.86
C LEU A 274 -10.72 -1.75 -23.89
N VAL A 275 -10.15 -0.55 -23.78
CA VAL A 275 -8.70 -0.37 -23.70
C VAL A 275 -8.22 -0.87 -22.35
N PRO A 276 -7.30 -1.86 -22.27
CA PRO A 276 -6.94 -2.50 -20.99
C PRO A 276 -6.47 -1.54 -19.91
N PHE A 277 -5.62 -0.58 -20.27
CA PHE A 277 -5.09 0.44 -19.37
C PHE A 277 -5.98 1.68 -19.24
N ASN A 278 -7.15 1.73 -19.88
CA ASN A 278 -8.10 2.78 -19.54
C ASN A 278 -8.76 2.44 -18.20
N PHE A 279 -8.37 3.15 -17.16
CA PHE A 279 -8.89 3.01 -15.80
C PHE A 279 -10.00 4.02 -15.47
N SER A 280 -10.40 4.89 -16.41
CA SER A 280 -11.35 5.98 -16.16
C SER A 280 -12.74 5.54 -15.67
N TYR A 281 -13.11 4.27 -15.84
CA TYR A 281 -14.35 3.71 -15.30
C TYR A 281 -14.42 3.80 -13.78
N VAL A 282 -13.32 3.43 -13.10
CA VAL A 282 -13.17 3.52 -11.63
C VAL A 282 -12.48 4.83 -11.22
N HIS A 283 -11.58 5.33 -12.07
CA HIS A 283 -10.67 6.43 -11.75
C HIS A 283 -10.85 7.63 -12.70
N PRO A 284 -11.94 8.41 -12.55
CA PRO A 284 -12.36 9.42 -13.52
C PRO A 284 -11.58 10.75 -13.44
N TYR A 285 -10.36 10.74 -12.88
CA TYR A 285 -9.51 11.93 -12.76
C TYR A 285 -8.47 12.07 -13.87
N LEU A 286 -8.13 11.00 -14.62
CA LEU A 286 -7.36 11.12 -15.85
C LEU A 286 -8.17 10.65 -17.07
N PRO A 287 -7.97 11.27 -18.24
CA PRO A 287 -8.54 10.79 -19.50
C PRO A 287 -7.91 9.44 -19.92
N PRO A 288 -8.63 8.63 -20.72
CA PRO A 288 -8.17 7.30 -21.15
C PRO A 288 -6.78 7.27 -21.80
N GLN A 289 -6.42 8.33 -22.53
CA GLN A 289 -5.12 8.43 -23.20
C GLN A 289 -3.96 8.60 -22.22
N GLN A 290 -4.16 9.34 -21.13
CA GLN A 290 -3.14 9.52 -20.10
C GLN A 290 -2.95 8.23 -19.30
N TRP A 291 -4.05 7.57 -18.93
CA TRP A 291 -3.98 6.26 -18.28
C TRP A 291 -3.25 5.23 -19.13
N LYS A 292 -3.54 5.20 -20.44
CA LYS A 292 -2.83 4.34 -21.37
C LYS A 292 -1.33 4.64 -21.39
N ARG A 293 -0.92 5.91 -21.46
CA ARG A 293 0.49 6.30 -21.46
C ARG A 293 1.22 5.85 -20.20
N ILE A 294 0.61 6.02 -19.02
CA ILE A 294 1.16 5.52 -17.75
C ILE A 294 1.32 4.00 -17.77
N GLY A 295 0.29 3.28 -18.23
CA GLY A 295 0.35 1.81 -18.31
C GLY A 295 1.43 1.33 -19.27
N ASP A 296 1.50 1.94 -20.46
CA ASP A 296 2.51 1.61 -21.47
C ASP A 296 3.93 1.95 -20.96
N SER A 297 4.15 3.10 -20.32
CA SER A 297 5.47 3.49 -19.79
C SER A 297 5.98 2.55 -18.70
N ILE A 298 5.09 2.09 -17.80
CA ILE A 298 5.43 1.13 -16.76
C ILE A 298 5.79 -0.23 -17.38
N VAL A 299 5.02 -0.72 -18.35
CA VAL A 299 5.29 -2.01 -19.01
C VAL A 299 6.59 -1.97 -19.82
N ASP A 300 6.83 -0.87 -20.53
CA ASP A 300 7.99 -0.73 -21.39
C ASP A 300 9.29 -0.49 -20.58
N HIS A 301 9.19 -0.07 -19.31
CA HIS A 301 10.33 0.15 -18.43
C HIS A 301 10.76 -1.14 -17.68
N PRO A 302 11.96 -1.71 -17.96
CA PRO A 302 12.40 -2.93 -17.31
C PRO A 302 12.61 -2.75 -15.80
N ASN A 303 12.16 -3.72 -15.00
CA ASN A 303 12.26 -3.71 -13.54
C ASN A 303 11.59 -2.50 -12.86
N CYS A 304 10.60 -1.89 -13.51
CA CYS A 304 9.82 -0.80 -12.93
C CYS A 304 9.19 -1.23 -11.59
N THR A 305 9.46 -0.48 -10.52
CA THR A 305 8.92 -0.80 -9.19
C THR A 305 7.39 -0.66 -9.08
N ALA A 306 6.75 -0.06 -10.08
CA ALA A 306 5.30 0.16 -10.15
C ALA A 306 4.51 -0.99 -10.80
N HIS A 307 5.15 -2.05 -11.31
CA HIS A 307 4.45 -3.17 -11.99
C HIS A 307 3.33 -3.76 -11.16
N ARG A 308 3.61 -4.13 -9.90
CA ARG A 308 2.60 -4.72 -9.00
C ARG A 308 1.43 -3.78 -8.70
N SER A 309 1.69 -2.48 -8.57
CA SER A 309 0.64 -1.48 -8.36
C SER A 309 -0.22 -1.31 -9.60
N LEU A 310 0.37 -1.38 -10.80
CA LEU A 310 -0.38 -1.43 -12.06
C LEU A 310 -1.27 -2.67 -12.14
N TYR A 311 -0.76 -3.84 -11.75
CA TYR A 311 -1.53 -5.08 -11.74
C TYR A 311 -2.75 -4.97 -10.82
N LYS A 312 -2.60 -4.40 -9.63
CA LYS A 312 -3.74 -4.14 -8.71
C LYS A 312 -4.80 -3.22 -9.32
N MET A 313 -4.38 -2.17 -10.03
CA MET A 313 -5.31 -1.29 -10.77
C MET A 313 -6.07 -2.03 -11.86
N MET A 314 -5.41 -2.97 -12.56
CA MET A 314 -6.05 -3.82 -13.56
C MET A 314 -7.07 -4.77 -12.92
N VAL A 315 -6.72 -5.42 -11.81
CA VAL A 315 -7.63 -6.30 -11.06
C VAL A 315 -8.87 -5.52 -10.60
N GLN A 316 -8.69 -4.35 -9.99
CA GLN A 316 -9.80 -3.50 -9.56
C GLN A 316 -10.72 -3.10 -10.71
N LYS A 317 -10.17 -2.84 -11.91
CA LYS A 317 -10.98 -2.60 -13.11
C LYS A 317 -11.80 -3.84 -13.49
N VAL A 318 -11.19 -5.03 -13.49
CA VAL A 318 -11.88 -6.29 -13.80
C VAL A 318 -13.05 -6.50 -12.82
N GLU A 319 -12.81 -6.32 -11.52
CA GLU A 319 -13.84 -6.42 -10.48
C GLU A 319 -15.00 -5.45 -10.70
N ALA A 320 -14.69 -4.18 -10.98
CA ALA A 320 -15.71 -3.14 -11.13
C ALA A 320 -16.61 -3.36 -12.35
N VAL A 321 -16.06 -3.85 -13.47
CA VAL A 321 -16.84 -4.05 -14.70
C VAL A 321 -17.47 -5.45 -14.78
N ALA A 322 -17.00 -6.43 -14.02
CA ALA A 322 -17.59 -7.78 -13.98
C ALA A 322 -19.07 -7.77 -13.58
N GLN A 323 -19.53 -6.73 -12.87
CA GLN A 323 -20.93 -6.58 -12.47
C GLN A 323 -21.87 -6.16 -13.61
N VAL A 324 -21.33 -5.59 -14.69
CA VAL A 324 -22.08 -5.03 -15.82
C VAL A 324 -21.71 -5.62 -17.18
N GLU A 325 -20.58 -6.32 -17.27
CA GLU A 325 -20.09 -6.91 -18.51
C GLU A 325 -20.93 -8.12 -18.93
N GLU A 326 -21.36 -8.13 -20.19
CA GLU A 326 -22.00 -9.26 -20.83
C GLU A 326 -21.09 -9.84 -21.93
N GLY A 327 -20.95 -11.18 -21.94
CA GLY A 327 -20.16 -11.90 -22.95
C GLY A 327 -18.66 -11.95 -22.66
N SER A 328 -17.88 -12.40 -23.65
CA SER A 328 -16.45 -12.77 -23.48
C SER A 328 -15.45 -11.79 -24.10
N GLU A 329 -15.90 -10.60 -24.48
CA GLU A 329 -15.08 -9.61 -25.18
C GLU A 329 -15.19 -8.20 -24.57
N GLY A 330 -15.75 -8.09 -23.36
CA GLY A 330 -15.92 -6.82 -22.69
C GLY A 330 -14.66 -6.31 -21.99
N PRO A 331 -14.75 -5.13 -21.36
CA PRO A 331 -13.62 -4.40 -20.78
C PRO A 331 -12.79 -5.20 -19.77
N GLY A 332 -13.45 -5.95 -18.88
CA GLY A 332 -12.82 -6.77 -17.85
C GLY A 332 -12.06 -7.91 -18.49
N THR A 333 -12.65 -8.58 -19.47
CA THR A 333 -11.99 -9.66 -20.20
C THR A 333 -10.74 -9.18 -20.95
N GLN A 334 -10.80 -8.03 -21.65
CA GLN A 334 -9.62 -7.46 -22.32
C GLN A 334 -8.52 -7.07 -21.31
N THR A 335 -8.90 -6.50 -20.16
CA THR A 335 -7.95 -6.16 -19.10
C THR A 335 -7.33 -7.42 -18.48
N ALA A 336 -8.09 -8.48 -18.22
CA ALA A 336 -7.60 -9.76 -17.70
C ALA A 336 -6.59 -10.42 -18.64
N ARG A 337 -6.90 -10.48 -19.95
CA ARG A 337 -5.96 -10.99 -20.97
C ARG A 337 -4.67 -10.20 -21.01
N ARG A 338 -4.76 -8.86 -20.95
CA ARG A 338 -3.57 -8.01 -20.90
C ARG A 338 -2.76 -8.25 -19.63
N LEU A 339 -3.41 -8.35 -18.46
CA LEU A 339 -2.78 -8.62 -17.18
C LEU A 339 -1.97 -9.93 -17.25
N LEU A 340 -2.58 -11.01 -17.74
CA LEU A 340 -1.91 -12.30 -17.92
C LEU A 340 -0.70 -12.23 -18.87
N SER A 341 -0.74 -11.35 -19.86
CA SER A 341 0.38 -11.19 -20.82
C SER A 341 1.59 -10.40 -20.29
N ILE A 342 1.41 -9.60 -19.23
CA ILE A 342 2.46 -8.71 -18.72
C ILE A 342 2.90 -9.02 -17.29
N SER A 343 2.17 -9.90 -16.57
CA SER A 343 2.42 -10.19 -15.17
C SER A 343 3.57 -11.17 -14.97
N ASP A 344 4.34 -10.98 -13.90
CA ASP A 344 5.33 -11.96 -13.51
C ASP A 344 4.65 -13.24 -12.96
N PRO A 345 5.13 -14.45 -13.30
CA PRO A 345 4.51 -15.69 -12.83
C PRO A 345 4.47 -15.83 -11.31
N GLN A 346 5.42 -15.20 -10.60
CA GLN A 346 5.49 -15.26 -9.14
C GLN A 346 4.35 -14.45 -8.50
N TRP A 347 4.01 -13.28 -9.02
CA TRP A 347 2.86 -12.51 -8.59
C TRP A 347 1.55 -13.22 -8.95
N LEU A 348 1.44 -13.78 -10.16
CA LEU A 348 0.26 -14.58 -10.55
C LEU A 348 0.04 -15.78 -9.62
N TRP A 349 1.13 -16.38 -9.12
CA TRP A 349 1.08 -17.46 -8.12
C TRP A 349 0.59 -16.98 -6.76
N GLU A 350 1.10 -15.83 -6.31
CA GLU A 350 0.70 -15.21 -5.04
C GLU A 350 -0.80 -14.88 -5.03
N GLU A 351 -1.34 -14.39 -6.16
CA GLU A 351 -2.71 -13.91 -6.30
C GLU A 351 -3.68 -14.91 -6.96
N ILE A 352 -3.26 -16.16 -7.21
CA ILE A 352 -4.03 -17.12 -8.02
C ILE A 352 -5.47 -17.33 -7.53
N THR A 353 -5.67 -17.39 -6.22
CA THR A 353 -6.99 -17.60 -5.60
C THR A 353 -7.87 -16.35 -5.65
N ASN A 354 -7.27 -15.16 -5.75
CA ASN A 354 -7.98 -13.89 -5.87
C ASN A 354 -8.33 -13.59 -7.33
N LEU A 355 -7.47 -13.96 -8.27
CA LEU A 355 -7.66 -13.72 -9.70
C LEU A 355 -8.65 -14.70 -10.35
N ALA A 356 -8.57 -15.98 -10.00
CA ALA A 356 -9.36 -17.01 -10.68
C ALA A 356 -10.88 -16.80 -10.62
N PRO A 357 -11.49 -16.32 -9.51
CA PRO A 357 -12.91 -15.98 -9.47
C PRO A 357 -13.32 -14.84 -10.41
N LEU A 358 -12.39 -13.95 -10.75
CA LEU A 358 -12.63 -12.76 -11.57
C LEU A 358 -12.49 -13.02 -13.07
N PHE A 359 -11.86 -14.15 -13.43
CA PHE A 359 -11.54 -14.48 -14.80
C PHE A 359 -12.60 -15.40 -15.42
N GLN A 360 -12.82 -15.25 -16.72
CA GLN A 360 -13.63 -16.21 -17.47
C GLN A 360 -12.81 -17.49 -17.72
N ALA A 361 -13.49 -18.54 -18.21
CA ALA A 361 -12.91 -19.86 -18.38
C ALA A 361 -11.57 -19.83 -19.17
N ASN A 362 -11.53 -19.09 -20.28
CA ASN A 362 -10.34 -18.97 -21.13
C ASN A 362 -9.16 -18.36 -20.35
N GLU A 363 -9.39 -17.28 -19.61
CA GLU A 363 -8.36 -16.58 -18.84
C GLU A 363 -7.89 -17.42 -17.64
N VAL A 364 -8.76 -18.19 -16.99
CA VAL A 364 -8.37 -19.17 -15.96
C VAL A 364 -7.47 -20.25 -16.55
N VAL A 365 -7.81 -20.76 -17.74
CA VAL A 365 -6.98 -21.75 -18.45
C VAL A 365 -5.62 -21.17 -18.81
N GLN A 366 -5.57 -19.93 -19.30
CA GLN A 366 -4.33 -19.23 -19.60
C GLN A 366 -3.49 -19.01 -18.34
N LEU A 367 -4.08 -18.57 -17.23
CA LEU A 367 -3.43 -18.41 -15.94
C LEU A 367 -2.72 -19.71 -15.50
N ILE A 368 -3.46 -20.82 -15.48
CA ILE A 368 -2.91 -22.12 -15.10
C ILE A 368 -1.80 -22.56 -16.05
N THR A 369 -1.96 -22.35 -17.35
CA THR A 369 -0.96 -22.72 -18.36
C THR A 369 0.35 -21.97 -18.11
N THR A 370 0.30 -20.65 -17.93
CA THR A 370 1.47 -19.81 -17.62
C THR A 370 2.20 -20.29 -16.36
N LEU A 371 1.46 -20.64 -15.30
CA LEU A 371 2.04 -21.10 -14.02
C LEU A 371 2.70 -22.48 -14.16
N ILE A 372 2.08 -23.41 -14.91
CA ILE A 372 2.65 -24.74 -15.18
C ILE A 372 3.92 -24.65 -16.02
N GLU A 373 3.94 -23.77 -17.02
CA GLU A 373 5.14 -23.53 -17.84
C GLU A 373 6.27 -22.91 -17.01
N SER A 374 5.94 -22.00 -16.09
CA SER A 374 6.93 -21.27 -15.29
C SER A 374 7.50 -22.08 -14.13
N PHE A 375 6.68 -22.87 -13.43
CA PHE A 375 7.10 -23.61 -12.23
C PHE A 375 7.31 -25.11 -12.46
N GLY A 376 6.93 -25.63 -13.63
CA GLY A 376 7.18 -27.01 -14.01
C GLY A 376 6.64 -28.00 -12.98
N ASN A 377 7.53 -28.83 -12.44
CA ASN A 377 7.20 -29.94 -11.53
C ASN A 377 7.59 -29.64 -10.06
N ASP A 378 7.60 -28.37 -9.63
CA ASP A 378 7.83 -27.98 -8.23
C ASP A 378 6.69 -28.48 -7.33
N GLN A 379 6.81 -29.73 -6.85
CA GLN A 379 5.79 -30.40 -6.07
C GLN A 379 5.49 -29.68 -4.76
N ASP A 380 6.50 -29.12 -4.11
CA ASP A 380 6.33 -28.41 -2.83
C ASP A 380 5.42 -27.19 -3.03
N ARG A 381 5.65 -26.45 -4.13
CA ARG A 381 4.81 -25.32 -4.51
C ARG A 381 3.37 -25.75 -4.80
N TRP A 382 3.15 -26.75 -5.65
CA TRP A 382 1.79 -27.23 -5.96
C TRP A 382 1.06 -27.82 -4.75
N LEU A 383 1.75 -28.59 -3.90
CA LEU A 383 1.19 -29.11 -2.65
C LEU A 383 0.81 -28.00 -1.68
N SER A 384 1.56 -26.89 -1.65
CA SER A 384 1.21 -25.74 -0.82
C SER A 384 -0.10 -25.08 -1.27
N LEU A 385 -0.35 -25.01 -2.59
CA LEU A 385 -1.59 -24.46 -3.14
C LEU A 385 -2.80 -25.36 -2.83
N LEU A 386 -2.65 -26.68 -2.97
CA LEU A 386 -3.71 -27.65 -2.66
C LEU A 386 -4.15 -27.64 -1.19
N LYS A 387 -3.33 -27.09 -0.29
CA LYS A 387 -3.65 -26.94 1.13
C LYS A 387 -4.39 -25.65 1.46
N ARG A 388 -4.55 -24.73 0.49
CA ARG A 388 -5.29 -23.48 0.69
C ARG A 388 -6.78 -23.75 0.54
N ASP A 389 -7.56 -23.37 1.54
CA ASP A 389 -9.01 -23.58 1.53
C ASP A 389 -9.65 -22.82 0.35
N GLU A 390 -9.17 -21.61 0.06
CA GLU A 390 -9.64 -20.75 -1.03
C GLU A 390 -9.43 -21.39 -2.41
N PHE A 391 -8.38 -22.22 -2.55
CA PHE A 391 -8.16 -22.99 -3.77
C PHE A 391 -9.19 -24.10 -3.91
N VAL A 392 -9.41 -24.89 -2.84
CA VAL A 392 -10.31 -26.05 -2.85
C VAL A 392 -11.76 -25.64 -3.09
N GLU A 393 -12.16 -24.47 -2.59
CA GLU A 393 -13.49 -23.90 -2.81
C GLU A 393 -13.71 -23.40 -4.25
N ASN A 394 -12.64 -23.06 -4.98
CA ASN A 394 -12.74 -22.59 -6.35
C ASN A 394 -12.76 -23.76 -7.36
N ARG A 395 -13.96 -24.31 -7.60
CA ARG A 395 -14.17 -25.43 -8.54
C ARG A 395 -13.53 -25.21 -9.91
N ARG A 396 -13.64 -24.01 -10.50
CA ARG A 396 -13.07 -23.71 -11.82
C ARG A 396 -11.55 -23.81 -11.81
N LEU A 397 -10.92 -23.23 -10.80
CA LEU A 397 -9.48 -23.27 -10.64
C LEU A 397 -8.97 -24.70 -10.43
N VAL A 398 -9.65 -25.48 -9.59
CA VAL A 398 -9.33 -26.90 -9.34
C VAL A 398 -9.42 -27.72 -10.63
N LEU A 399 -10.53 -27.58 -11.37
CA LEU A 399 -10.76 -28.32 -12.61
C LEU A 399 -9.75 -27.93 -13.69
N ALA A 400 -9.48 -26.63 -13.87
CA ALA A 400 -8.51 -26.14 -14.84
C ALA A 400 -7.11 -26.70 -14.54
N LEU A 401 -6.69 -26.69 -13.28
CA LEU A 401 -5.41 -27.26 -12.86
C LEU A 401 -5.37 -28.77 -13.12
N ALA A 402 -6.40 -29.51 -12.69
CA ALA A 402 -6.46 -30.95 -12.86
C ALA A 402 -6.40 -31.36 -14.34
N LEU A 403 -7.20 -30.72 -15.20
CA LEU A 403 -7.24 -31.00 -16.64
C LEU A 403 -5.90 -30.66 -17.32
N LYS A 404 -5.27 -29.53 -16.98
CA LYS A 404 -3.97 -29.18 -17.56
C LYS A 404 -2.83 -30.09 -17.11
N LEU A 405 -2.84 -30.52 -15.84
CA LEU A 405 -1.87 -31.51 -15.36
C LEU A 405 -2.10 -32.88 -16.03
N LEU A 406 -3.36 -33.30 -16.22
CA LEU A 406 -3.69 -34.53 -16.94
C LEU A 406 -3.26 -34.46 -18.40
N ASN A 407 -3.48 -33.35 -19.11
CA ASN A 407 -3.00 -33.17 -20.48
C ASN A 407 -1.46 -33.25 -20.54
N LYS A 408 -0.76 -32.62 -19.59
CA LYS A 408 0.70 -32.69 -19.52
C LYS A 408 1.21 -34.11 -19.26
N VAL A 409 0.52 -34.88 -18.42
CA VAL A 409 0.84 -36.31 -18.18
C VAL A 409 0.55 -37.14 -19.43
N ALA A 410 -0.57 -36.90 -20.10
CA ALA A 410 -0.92 -37.56 -21.35
C ALA A 410 0.11 -37.25 -22.46
N ASP A 411 0.62 -36.02 -22.56
CA ASP A 411 1.70 -35.68 -23.49
C ASP A 411 3.00 -36.43 -23.20
N ILE A 412 3.32 -36.67 -21.92
CA ILE A 412 4.51 -37.45 -21.54
C ILE A 412 4.32 -38.93 -21.93
N ILE A 413 3.15 -39.50 -21.66
CA ILE A 413 2.85 -40.92 -21.89
C ILE A 413 2.58 -41.23 -23.38
N GLY A 414 1.89 -40.35 -24.09
CA GLY A 414 1.54 -40.49 -25.52
C GLY A 414 2.76 -40.42 -26.45
N ASN A 415 3.82 -39.72 -26.02
CA ASN A 415 5.13 -39.80 -26.68
C ASN A 415 5.79 -41.19 -26.55
N GLU A 416 5.32 -42.05 -25.65
CA GLU A 416 5.83 -43.41 -25.45
C GLU A 416 4.92 -44.49 -26.06
N HIS A 417 3.58 -44.36 -26.03
CA HIS A 417 2.62 -45.37 -26.52
C HIS A 417 1.34 -44.76 -27.16
N ASN A 418 0.84 -45.39 -28.25
CA ASN A 418 -0.35 -45.00 -29.04
C ASN A 418 -1.55 -44.42 -28.24
N ASP A 419 -2.22 -43.43 -28.83
CA ASP A 419 -2.55 -42.14 -28.20
C ASP A 419 -4.03 -41.95 -27.76
N LEU A 420 -4.71 -43.01 -27.28
CA LEU A 420 -6.15 -42.94 -26.99
C LEU A 420 -6.51 -41.96 -25.86
N GLY A 421 -5.62 -41.78 -24.87
CA GLY A 421 -5.84 -40.87 -23.74
C GLY A 421 -5.69 -39.39 -24.11
N LYS A 422 -4.79 -39.09 -25.05
CA LYS A 422 -4.59 -37.74 -25.58
C LYS A 422 -5.68 -37.36 -26.56
N GLU A 423 -6.08 -38.29 -27.45
CA GLU A 423 -7.22 -38.10 -28.36
C GLU A 423 -8.51 -37.74 -27.60
N VAL A 424 -8.78 -38.40 -26.48
CA VAL A 424 -9.95 -38.10 -25.64
C VAL A 424 -9.84 -36.74 -24.96
N LEU A 425 -8.67 -36.36 -24.45
CA LEU A 425 -8.46 -35.07 -23.78
C LEU A 425 -8.44 -33.88 -24.75
N ASP A 426 -7.97 -34.09 -25.99
CA ASP A 426 -7.96 -33.07 -27.05
C ASP A 426 -9.36 -32.85 -27.66
N GLU A 427 -10.27 -33.82 -27.56
CA GLU A 427 -11.68 -33.65 -27.95
C GLU A 427 -12.46 -32.73 -26.99
N PHE A 428 -12.01 -32.56 -25.75
CA PHE A 428 -12.62 -31.64 -24.78
C PHE A 428 -11.94 -30.28 -24.79
N LYS A 429 -12.69 -29.23 -25.14
CA LYS A 429 -12.30 -27.87 -24.81
C LYS A 429 -12.42 -27.70 -23.29
N ILE A 430 -11.28 -27.52 -22.62
CA ILE A 430 -11.22 -27.35 -21.16
C ILE A 430 -12.12 -26.20 -20.75
N GLU A 431 -12.18 -25.14 -21.55
CA GLU A 431 -12.95 -23.93 -21.28
C GLU A 431 -14.46 -24.22 -21.21
N ASP A 432 -14.97 -25.04 -22.14
CA ASP A 432 -16.37 -25.47 -22.15
C ASP A 432 -16.73 -26.24 -20.87
N LEU A 433 -15.80 -27.02 -20.30
CA LEU A 433 -16.00 -27.78 -19.06
C LEU A 433 -15.99 -26.92 -17.79
N LEU A 434 -15.43 -25.71 -17.84
CA LEU A 434 -15.37 -24.78 -16.70
C LEU A 434 -16.66 -23.94 -16.56
N GLU A 435 -17.50 -23.91 -17.58
CA GLU A 435 -18.78 -23.21 -17.58
C GLU A 435 -19.94 -24.04 -16.99
N TYR A 436 -19.76 -25.37 -16.84
CA TYR A 436 -20.69 -26.30 -16.18
C TYR A 436 -20.24 -26.66 -14.76
#